data_AF-A0AAV2SKB4-F1
#
_entry.id   AF-A0AAV2SKB4-F1
#
_cell.length_a   1.000
_cell.length_b   1.000
_cell.length_c   1.000
_cell.angle_alpha   90.00
_cell.angle_beta   90.00
_cell.angle_gamma   90.00
#
_symmetry.space_group_name_H-M   'P 1'
#
loop_
_entity.id
_entity.type
_entity.pdbx_description
1 polymer ?
#
loop_
_entity_poly.entity_id
_entity_poly.type
_entity_poly.pdbx_seq_one_letter_code
_entity_poly.pdbx_strand_id
1 'polypeptide(L)'
;VIANIRYLDKQLYKPPPELRDDGGFGTQILGTSERFLQAGSSLPLVCVVTHTKGAPTAILWYHNLSVVDYDSPRGGISLQVEKTAQQTTSRLILSSVRDEDSGNYSCVPVNAPKSTVQVHVNSDELRAAVHQGGINSGSTVATQHGTAYSRSLILTILALARLTAG
;
A
#
# COMPACT_ATOMS: atom_id res chain seq x y z
N VAL A 1 13.92 10.69 59.08
CA VAL A 1 12.72 10.66 58.22
C VAL A 1 13.00 9.72 57.07
N ILE A 2 12.66 8.43 57.21
CA ILE A 2 12.95 7.42 56.17
C ILE A 2 11.81 7.51 55.16
N ALA A 3 12.07 8.09 53.98
CA ALA A 3 11.13 8.02 52.88
C ALA A 3 10.99 6.55 52.47
N ASN A 4 9.75 6.06 52.45
CA ASN A 4 9.42 4.67 52.14
C ASN A 4 9.93 4.34 50.72
N ILE A 5 10.80 3.34 50.56
CA ILE A 5 11.43 2.97 49.28
C ILE A 5 10.39 2.65 48.19
N ARG A 6 9.22 2.12 48.57
CA ARG A 6 8.10 1.90 47.64
C ARG A 6 7.53 3.19 47.06
N TYR A 7 7.68 4.31 47.77
CA TYR A 7 7.24 5.63 47.31
C TYR A 7 8.20 6.23 46.28
N LEU A 8 9.50 5.97 46.44
CA LEU A 8 10.53 6.44 45.51
C LEU A 8 10.52 5.63 44.20
N ASP A 9 10.24 4.34 44.25
CA ASP A 9 10.10 3.48 43.07
C ASP A 9 8.91 3.91 42.18
N LYS A 10 7.79 4.31 42.79
CA LYS A 10 6.63 4.87 42.08
C LYS A 10 6.86 6.25 41.45
N GLN A 11 7.79 7.03 41.98
CA GLN A 11 8.15 8.35 41.45
C GLN A 11 9.09 8.25 40.23
N LEU A 12 9.76 7.11 40.06
CA LEU A 12 10.70 6.87 38.96
C LEU A 12 10.08 6.09 37.79
N TYR A 13 8.92 5.45 37.99
CA TYR A 13 8.17 4.84 36.91
C TYR A 13 7.40 5.92 36.12
N LYS A 14 7.99 6.35 34.99
CA LYS A 14 7.29 7.13 33.97
C LYS A 14 6.64 6.14 32.98
N PRO A 15 5.31 5.98 32.97
CA PRO A 15 4.67 5.13 31.97
C PRO A 15 4.96 5.66 30.55
N PRO A 16 5.08 4.77 29.54
CA PRO A 16 5.21 5.20 28.14
C PRO A 16 4.06 6.14 27.74
N PRO A 17 4.26 7.14 26.87
CA PRO A 17 3.23 8.11 26.47
C PRO A 17 2.03 7.56 25.66
N GLU A 18 1.65 6.29 25.79
CA GLU A 18 0.70 5.64 24.88
C GLU A 18 -0.37 4.78 25.56
N LEU A 19 -0.81 5.18 26.74
CA LEU A 19 -2.11 4.76 27.25
C LEU A 19 -2.80 5.99 27.81
N ARG A 20 -3.43 6.75 26.91
CA ARG A 20 -4.56 7.57 27.33
C ARG A 20 -5.60 6.59 27.85
N ASP A 21 -5.71 6.50 29.16
CA ASP A 21 -6.83 5.86 29.83
C ASP A 21 -8.09 6.69 29.53
N ASP A 22 -8.62 6.55 28.30
CA ASP A 22 -9.83 7.25 27.83
C ASP A 22 -11.11 6.63 28.47
N GLY A 23 -10.98 6.06 29.67
CA GLY A 23 -12.13 5.62 30.48
C GLY A 23 -12.94 4.50 29.83
N GLY A 24 -12.28 3.63 29.07
CA GLY A 24 -12.83 2.41 28.51
C GLY A 24 -13.26 2.50 27.04
N PHE A 25 -12.62 3.35 26.23
CA PHE A 25 -12.71 3.34 24.78
C PHE A 25 -11.30 3.23 24.15
N GLY A 26 -11.15 2.46 23.09
CA GLY A 26 -9.88 2.29 22.37
C GLY A 26 -10.13 2.07 20.87
N THR A 27 -9.17 2.40 20.03
CA THR A 27 -9.30 2.26 18.56
C THR A 27 -7.99 1.88 17.93
N GLN A 28 -8.02 0.86 17.08
CA GLN A 28 -6.84 0.31 16.43
C GLN A 28 -7.16 -0.14 15.00
N ILE A 29 -6.36 0.30 14.03
CA ILE A 29 -6.32 -0.33 12.71
C ILE A 29 -5.38 -1.54 12.80
N LEU A 30 -5.86 -2.71 12.40
CA LEU A 30 -5.11 -3.96 12.50
C LEU A 30 -3.97 -4.02 11.49
N GLY A 31 -2.84 -4.58 11.94
CA GLY A 31 -1.61 -4.75 11.17
C GLY A 31 -0.57 -3.67 11.48
N THR A 32 0.37 -3.48 10.56
CA THR A 32 1.46 -2.49 10.69
C THR A 32 0.96 -1.06 10.46
N SER A 33 1.69 -0.08 11.02
CA SER A 33 1.45 1.36 10.83
C SER A 33 1.71 1.83 9.39
N GLU A 34 2.45 1.05 8.61
CA GLU A 34 2.72 1.27 7.19
C GLU A 34 2.30 0.05 6.37
N ARG A 35 1.67 0.28 5.21
CA ARG A 35 1.21 -0.78 4.30
C ARG A 35 1.72 -0.49 2.89
N PHE A 36 2.30 -1.51 2.26
CA PHE A 36 2.80 -1.45 0.89
C PHE A 36 1.96 -2.36 0.01
N LEU A 37 1.45 -1.81 -1.08
CA LEU A 37 0.55 -2.48 -2.01
C LEU A 37 1.02 -2.26 -3.44
N GLN A 38 0.63 -3.18 -4.31
CA GLN A 38 0.84 -3.06 -5.74
C GLN A 38 -0.38 -2.43 -6.39
N ALA A 39 -0.18 -1.56 -7.38
CA ALA A 39 -1.27 -1.00 -8.17
C ALA A 39 -2.13 -2.14 -8.78
N GLY A 40 -3.46 -1.94 -8.81
CA GLY A 40 -4.44 -2.94 -9.26
C GLY A 40 -4.85 -3.97 -8.21
N SER A 41 -4.15 -4.05 -7.07
CA SER A 41 -4.55 -4.90 -5.93
C SER A 41 -5.69 -4.28 -5.11
N SER A 42 -6.05 -4.90 -3.98
CA SER A 42 -7.03 -4.35 -3.03
C SER A 42 -6.37 -3.92 -1.72
N LEU A 43 -6.84 -2.82 -1.13
CA LEU A 43 -6.44 -2.34 0.21
C LEU A 43 -7.53 -2.71 1.23
N PRO A 44 -7.36 -3.80 2.00
CA PRO A 44 -8.22 -4.11 3.14
C PRO A 44 -7.68 -3.46 4.42
N LEU A 45 -8.50 -2.61 5.02
CA LEU A 45 -8.27 -2.01 6.34
C LEU A 45 -9.35 -2.47 7.31
N VAL A 46 -8.92 -2.89 8.50
CA VAL A 46 -9.82 -3.34 9.57
C VAL A 46 -9.56 -2.46 10.79
N CYS A 47 -10.56 -1.69 11.19
CA CYS A 47 -10.54 -0.88 12.39
C CYS A 47 -11.36 -1.55 13.48
N VAL A 48 -10.77 -1.70 14.66
CA VAL A 48 -11.38 -2.26 15.85
C VAL A 48 -11.52 -1.15 16.88
N VAL A 49 -12.74 -0.92 17.35
CA VAL A 49 -13.07 0.05 18.40
C VAL A 49 -13.57 -0.70 19.61
N THR A 50 -12.82 -0.68 20.71
CA THR A 50 -13.26 -1.23 22.00
C THR A 50 -14.05 -0.19 22.77
N HIS A 51 -15.10 -0.62 23.49
CA HIS A 51 -15.96 0.28 24.25
C HIS A 51 -16.61 -0.41 25.46
N THR A 52 -16.66 0.31 26.59
CA THR A 52 -17.25 -0.19 27.85
C THR A 52 -18.59 0.45 28.21
N LYS A 53 -18.89 1.65 27.67
CA LYS A 53 -20.11 2.43 27.98
C LYS A 53 -21.13 2.48 26.83
N GLY A 54 -20.89 1.71 25.76
CA GLY A 54 -21.75 1.63 24.58
C GLY A 54 -20.98 1.80 23.27
N ALA A 55 -21.51 1.24 22.19
CA ALA A 55 -20.87 1.29 20.88
C ALA A 55 -20.82 2.72 20.30
N PRO A 56 -19.79 3.06 19.50
CA PRO A 56 -19.79 4.31 18.75
C PRO A 56 -21.03 4.37 17.83
N THR A 57 -21.64 5.55 17.74
CA THR A 57 -22.80 5.78 16.87
C THR A 57 -22.42 5.65 15.39
N ALA A 58 -21.22 6.12 15.04
CA ALA A 58 -20.63 6.00 13.71
C ALA A 58 -19.11 5.80 13.77
N ILE A 59 -18.55 5.24 12.70
CA ILE A 59 -17.11 5.18 12.43
C ILE A 59 -16.90 5.79 11.05
N LEU A 60 -16.13 6.87 10.98
CA LEU A 60 -15.81 7.57 9.75
C LEU A 60 -14.42 7.13 9.27
N TRP A 61 -14.27 6.98 7.96
CA TRP A 61 -12.98 6.78 7.32
C TRP A 61 -12.57 8.04 6.59
N TYR A 62 -11.29 8.38 6.71
CA TYR A 62 -10.66 9.47 5.97
C TYR A 62 -9.46 8.94 5.21
N HIS A 63 -9.32 9.38 3.96
CA HIS A 63 -8.07 9.34 3.21
C HIS A 63 -7.51 10.76 3.15
N ASN A 64 -6.38 10.96 3.82
CA ASN A 64 -5.81 12.25 4.15
C ASN A 64 -6.84 13.13 4.91
N LEU A 65 -7.41 14.12 4.25
CA LEU A 65 -8.42 15.03 4.82
C LEU A 65 -9.82 14.82 4.21
N SER A 66 -9.96 13.88 3.28
CA SER A 66 -11.21 13.63 2.56
C SER A 66 -11.93 12.42 3.15
N VAL A 67 -13.24 12.53 3.32
CA VAL A 67 -14.08 11.41 3.77
C VAL A 67 -14.09 10.32 2.70
N VAL A 68 -14.01 9.07 3.14
CA VAL A 68 -14.16 7.87 2.32
C VAL A 68 -15.45 7.17 2.72
N ASP A 69 -16.42 7.16 1.82
CA ASP A 69 -17.73 6.53 1.98
C ASP A 69 -18.13 5.79 0.69
N TYR A 70 -19.38 5.30 0.65
CA TYR A 70 -19.90 4.56 -0.50
C TYR A 70 -20.10 5.41 -1.76
N ASP A 71 -20.32 6.72 -1.60
CA ASP A 71 -20.61 7.66 -2.68
C ASP A 71 -19.35 8.40 -3.17
N SER A 72 -18.18 8.06 -2.60
CA SER A 72 -16.91 8.64 -2.98
C SER A 72 -16.68 8.52 -4.49
N PRO A 73 -16.29 9.62 -5.17
CA PRO A 73 -16.09 9.64 -6.62
C PRO A 73 -14.97 8.71 -7.09
N ARG A 74 -14.13 8.23 -6.17
CA ARG A 74 -13.08 7.23 -6.43
C ARG A 74 -13.69 5.91 -6.91
N GLY A 75 -14.85 5.50 -6.37
CA GLY A 75 -15.51 4.23 -6.68
C GLY A 75 -14.76 2.99 -6.15
N GLY A 76 -15.37 1.81 -6.26
CA GLY A 76 -14.74 0.54 -5.82
C GLY A 76 -14.46 0.45 -4.32
N ILE A 77 -15.22 1.21 -3.51
CA ILE A 77 -15.16 1.22 -2.06
C ILE A 77 -16.23 0.28 -1.50
N SER A 78 -15.83 -0.55 -0.54
CA SER A 78 -16.73 -1.34 0.29
C SER A 78 -16.48 -0.99 1.75
N LEU A 79 -17.53 -0.61 2.46
CA LEU A 79 -17.48 -0.35 3.89
C LEU A 79 -18.44 -1.31 4.60
N GLN A 80 -17.99 -1.89 5.72
CA GLN A 80 -18.79 -2.80 6.53
C GLN A 80 -18.60 -2.44 8.00
N VAL A 81 -19.66 -2.55 8.79
CA VAL A 81 -19.62 -2.31 10.24
C VAL A 81 -20.32 -3.45 10.95
N GLU A 82 -19.61 -4.06 11.89
CA GLU A 82 -20.11 -5.12 12.77
C GLU A 82 -20.04 -4.63 14.21
N LYS A 83 -21.13 -4.78 14.96
CA LYS A 83 -21.25 -4.30 16.35
C LYS A 83 -21.44 -5.48 17.30
N THR A 84 -20.71 -5.48 18.39
CA THR A 84 -20.90 -6.38 19.55
C THR A 84 -21.08 -5.54 20.82
N ALA A 85 -21.30 -6.18 21.97
CA ALA A 85 -21.50 -5.48 23.23
C ALA A 85 -20.25 -4.73 23.72
N GLN A 86 -19.05 -5.19 23.39
CA GLN A 86 -17.78 -4.63 23.86
C GLN A 86 -16.89 -4.08 22.75
N GLN A 87 -17.24 -4.34 21.48
CA GLN A 87 -16.41 -3.99 20.33
C GLN A 87 -17.24 -3.65 19.10
N THR A 88 -16.80 -2.66 18.34
CA THR A 88 -17.29 -2.39 16.99
C THR A 88 -16.15 -2.51 15.99
N THR A 89 -16.34 -3.30 14.93
CA THR A 89 -15.36 -3.51 13.87
C THR A 89 -15.85 -2.85 12.59
N SER A 90 -15.04 -1.96 12.00
CA SER A 90 -15.28 -1.40 10.68
C SER A 90 -14.25 -1.92 9.68
N ARG A 91 -14.70 -2.40 8.51
CA ARG A 91 -13.83 -2.86 7.43
C ARG A 91 -14.00 -1.94 6.23
N LEU A 92 -12.91 -1.31 5.80
CA LEU A 92 -12.82 -0.54 4.57
C LEU A 92 -12.01 -1.34 3.55
N ILE A 93 -12.56 -1.52 2.35
CA ILE A 93 -11.87 -2.18 1.24
C ILE A 93 -11.91 -1.24 0.04
N LEU A 94 -10.74 -0.85 -0.47
CA LEU A 94 -10.60 -0.19 -1.77
C LEU A 94 -10.13 -1.22 -2.79
N SER A 95 -10.84 -1.33 -3.90
CA SER A 95 -10.54 -2.29 -4.97
C SER A 95 -9.73 -1.63 -6.08
N SER A 96 -8.81 -2.36 -6.70
CA SER A 96 -7.96 -1.86 -7.80
C SER A 96 -7.28 -0.53 -7.45
N VAL A 97 -6.38 -0.58 -6.48
CA VAL A 97 -5.69 0.61 -5.96
C VAL A 97 -4.74 1.24 -6.97
N ARG A 98 -4.57 2.55 -6.91
CA ARG A 98 -3.69 3.35 -7.77
C ARG A 98 -2.68 4.11 -6.91
N ASP A 99 -1.64 4.65 -7.53
CA ASP A 99 -0.63 5.45 -6.83
C ASP A 99 -1.24 6.61 -6.03
N GLU A 100 -2.30 7.23 -6.57
CA GLU A 100 -3.10 8.29 -5.94
C GLU A 100 -3.82 7.85 -4.66
N ASP A 101 -4.09 6.56 -4.48
CA ASP A 101 -4.68 6.01 -3.25
C ASP A 101 -3.65 5.95 -2.11
N SER A 102 -2.36 6.22 -2.36
CA SER A 102 -1.35 6.37 -1.31
C SER A 102 -1.69 7.51 -0.36
N GLY A 103 -1.32 7.38 0.92
CA GLY A 103 -1.58 8.42 1.92
C GLY A 103 -2.01 7.87 3.26
N ASN A 104 -2.48 8.77 4.11
CA ASN A 104 -2.92 8.44 5.46
C ASN A 104 -4.37 8.00 5.45
N TYR A 105 -4.65 6.80 5.94
CA TYR A 105 -6.00 6.33 6.19
C TYR A 105 -6.29 6.39 7.68
N SER A 106 -7.29 7.19 8.08
CA SER A 106 -7.71 7.34 9.47
C SER A 106 -9.09 6.75 9.70
N CYS A 107 -9.18 5.90 10.72
CA CYS A 107 -10.45 5.45 11.30
C CYS A 107 -10.81 6.34 12.48
N VAL A 108 -11.97 7.00 12.40
CA VAL A 108 -12.42 8.03 13.34
C VAL A 108 -13.80 7.67 13.89
N PRO A 109 -13.89 6.92 15.00
CA PRO A 109 -15.15 6.68 15.70
C PRO A 109 -15.68 7.92 16.44
N VAL A 110 -17.00 8.00 16.56
CA VAL A 110 -17.64 8.97 17.45
C VAL A 110 -17.41 8.53 18.91
N ASN A 111 -16.80 9.40 19.72
CA ASN A 111 -16.47 9.19 21.14
C ASN A 111 -15.34 8.18 21.45
N ALA A 112 -14.40 7.96 20.52
CA ALA A 112 -13.16 7.25 20.81
C ALA A 112 -11.96 7.92 20.08
N PRO A 113 -10.72 7.68 20.51
CA PRO A 113 -9.54 8.20 19.80
C PRO A 113 -9.48 7.67 18.36
N LYS A 114 -8.87 8.44 17.44
CA LYS A 114 -8.64 7.96 16.07
C LYS A 114 -7.42 7.02 16.01
N SER A 115 -7.41 6.13 15.02
CA SER A 115 -6.23 5.35 14.62
C SER A 115 -5.92 5.61 13.15
N THR A 116 -4.64 5.63 12.78
CA THR A 116 -4.19 5.97 11.42
C THR A 116 -3.12 5.00 10.93
N VAL A 117 -3.16 4.68 9.64
CA VAL A 117 -2.18 3.86 8.93
C VAL A 117 -1.72 4.61 7.68
N GLN A 118 -0.43 4.57 7.39
CA GLN A 118 0.13 5.10 6.16
C GLN A 118 0.12 4.00 5.09
N VAL A 119 -0.40 4.31 3.91
CA VAL A 119 -0.44 3.39 2.76
C VAL A 119 0.46 3.92 1.65
N HIS A 120 1.19 3.01 1.04
CA HIS A 120 2.05 3.20 -0.11
C HIS A 120 1.60 2.24 -1.21
N VAL A 121 1.20 2.77 -2.35
CA VAL A 121 0.89 2.00 -3.55
C VAL A 121 2.03 2.20 -4.54
N ASN A 122 2.58 1.10 -5.02
CA ASN A 122 3.64 1.09 -6.02
C ASN A 122 3.04 0.67 -7.36
N SER A 123 3.26 1.48 -8.40
CA SER A 123 3.09 1.02 -9.77
C SER A 123 4.38 0.32 -10.21
N ASP A 124 4.31 -1.00 -10.42
CA ASP A 124 5.43 -1.80 -10.95
C ASP A 124 5.75 -1.50 -12.44
N GLU A 125 5.27 -0.39 -13.02
CA GLU A 125 5.46 -0.06 -14.43
C GLU A 125 6.94 0.22 -14.83
N LEU A 126 7.89 0.29 -13.89
CA LEU A 126 9.31 0.32 -14.25
C LEU A 126 10.27 -0.31 -13.22
N ARG A 127 10.19 -1.62 -13.00
CA ARG A 127 11.30 -2.40 -12.41
C ARG A 127 11.98 -3.35 -13.41
N ALA A 128 12.14 -2.91 -14.65
CA ALA A 128 12.80 -3.69 -15.72
C ALA A 128 14.10 -3.07 -16.29
N ALA A 129 14.75 -2.11 -15.63
CA ALA A 129 15.92 -1.44 -16.22
C ALA A 129 17.13 -1.17 -15.32
N VAL A 130 17.27 -1.83 -14.15
CA VAL A 130 18.49 -1.67 -13.34
C VAL A 130 18.96 -3.03 -12.79
N HIS A 131 19.72 -3.75 -13.61
CA HIS A 131 20.92 -4.51 -13.25
C HIS A 131 21.67 -4.92 -14.53
N GLN A 132 22.19 -3.94 -15.28
CA GLN A 132 23.31 -4.19 -16.19
C GLN A 132 24.37 -3.09 -16.01
N GLY A 133 25.52 -3.53 -15.51
CA GLY A 133 26.75 -2.75 -15.29
C GLY A 133 27.59 -3.57 -14.31
N GLY A 134 28.29 -4.63 -14.75
CA GLY A 134 29.66 -4.56 -15.30
C GLY A 134 30.65 -4.63 -14.11
N ILE A 135 31.72 -5.42 -14.04
CA ILE A 135 32.68 -6.01 -14.99
C ILE A 135 33.40 -7.14 -14.22
N ASN A 136 33.88 -8.22 -14.87
CA ASN A 136 35.24 -8.74 -14.64
C ASN A 136 35.64 -9.84 -15.65
N SER A 137 36.84 -9.61 -16.18
CA SER A 137 37.56 -10.33 -17.22
C SER A 137 37.90 -11.78 -16.88
N GLY A 138 37.91 -12.65 -17.90
CA GLY A 138 38.78 -13.82 -17.93
C GLY A 138 38.19 -15.13 -18.47
N SER A 139 38.51 -15.40 -19.74
CA SER A 139 38.90 -16.73 -20.30
C SER A 139 38.02 -17.30 -21.41
N THR A 140 38.74 -17.70 -22.46
CA THR A 140 38.43 -18.27 -23.77
C THR A 140 37.46 -19.46 -23.81
N VAL A 141 36.69 -19.59 -24.91
CA VAL A 141 36.78 -20.70 -25.90
C VAL A 141 35.76 -20.43 -27.04
N ALA A 142 36.17 -20.75 -28.28
CA ALA A 142 35.52 -20.44 -29.54
C ALA A 142 34.28 -21.30 -29.88
N THR A 143 33.46 -20.80 -30.81
CA THR A 143 33.17 -21.36 -32.18
C THR A 143 31.68 -21.24 -32.58
N GLN A 144 31.47 -20.65 -33.77
CA GLN A 144 30.44 -20.94 -34.80
C GLN A 144 28.93 -20.78 -34.51
N HIS A 145 28.26 -19.87 -35.25
CA HIS A 145 27.38 -20.19 -36.39
C HIS A 145 26.55 -18.97 -36.86
N GLY A 146 26.59 -18.68 -38.17
CA GLY A 146 25.44 -18.14 -38.92
C GLY A 146 25.36 -16.62 -39.14
N THR A 147 26.03 -16.10 -40.18
CA THR A 147 25.68 -14.80 -40.76
C THR A 147 24.34 -14.88 -41.49
N ALA A 148 23.28 -14.33 -40.90
CA ALA A 148 21.98 -14.15 -41.56
C ALA A 148 22.07 -12.96 -42.54
N TYR A 149 22.46 -13.23 -43.79
CA TYR A 149 22.37 -12.23 -44.87
C TYR A 149 20.92 -12.09 -45.34
N SER A 150 20.32 -10.95 -45.04
CA SER A 150 18.99 -10.55 -45.45
C SER A 150 18.86 -10.47 -46.98
N ARG A 151 18.11 -11.40 -47.58
CA ARG A 151 17.74 -11.40 -49.01
C ARG A 151 16.50 -10.54 -49.26
N SER A 152 16.68 -9.23 -49.34
CA SER A 152 15.67 -8.37 -49.95
C SER A 152 16.37 -7.17 -50.57
N LEU A 153 16.57 -7.23 -51.90
CA LEU A 153 16.83 -6.13 -52.86
C LEU A 153 17.38 -6.60 -54.23
N ILE A 154 17.34 -7.90 -54.58
CA ILE A 154 17.86 -8.40 -55.88
C ILE A 154 16.76 -8.63 -56.94
N LEU A 155 15.47 -8.46 -56.62
CA LEU A 155 14.37 -8.73 -57.57
C LEU A 155 13.88 -7.51 -58.36
N THR A 156 14.43 -6.30 -58.17
CA THR A 156 14.02 -5.11 -58.92
C THR A 156 14.82 -4.87 -60.21
N ILE A 157 15.96 -5.54 -60.41
CA ILE A 157 16.85 -5.25 -61.55
C ILE A 157 16.48 -6.06 -62.82
N LEU A 158 15.76 -7.18 -62.67
CA LEU A 158 15.35 -8.03 -63.82
C LEU A 158 14.10 -7.53 -64.56
N ALA A 159 13.38 -6.53 -64.03
CA ALA A 159 12.19 -5.96 -64.67
C ALA A 159 12.53 -4.85 -65.69
N LEU A 160 13.73 -4.26 -65.66
CA LEU A 160 14.13 -3.20 -66.60
C LEU A 160 14.84 -3.72 -67.86
N ALA A 161 15.28 -4.98 -67.89
CA ALA A 161 15.95 -5.57 -69.06
C ALA A 161 14.99 -6.11 -70.15
N ARG A 162 13.67 -5.96 -70.00
CA ARG A 162 12.66 -6.43 -70.98
C ARG A 162 12.07 -5.32 -71.86
N LEU A 163 12.60 -4.10 -71.84
CA LEU A 163 12.07 -2.98 -72.63
C LEU A 163 12.99 -2.48 -73.77
N THR A 164 14.10 -3.15 -74.08
CA THR A 164 15.02 -2.71 -75.16
C THR A 164 15.40 -3.80 -76.16
N ALA A 165 14.51 -4.74 -76.46
CA ALA A 165 14.67 -5.65 -77.61
C ALA A 165 13.34 -5.75 -78.36
N GLY A 166 13.03 -4.69 -79.10
CA GLY A 166 12.24 -4.75 -80.33
C GLY A 166 13.19 -4.82 -81.51
#